data_AF-A0A932XT16-F1
#
_entry.id   AF-A0A932XT16-F1
#
_cell.length_a   1.000
_cell.length_b   1.000
_cell.length_c   1.000
_cell.angle_alpha   90.00
_cell.angle_beta   90.00
_cell.angle_gamma   90.00
#
_symmetry.space_group_name_H-M   'P 1'
#
loop_
_entity.id
_entity.type
_entity.pdbx_description
1 polymer ?
#
loop_
_entity_poly.entity_id
_entity_poly.type
_entity_poly.pdbx_seq_one_letter_code
_entity_poly.pdbx_strand_id
1 'polypeptide(L)'
;MIIYQPAAFHSNQDGLSHLAVELINGLVPTGKLLSSRVEADSAHLMLQTTSTLIAFEVYSREVGEEIFETILKLRAFLEAKRKEQNDPTLKDTSIYLLGTDFSHEFLKQVPSRLIGIRLFDWYFIRSGTQEAVMVRELKTEGDCSKRAIDSIQKDPTRNRLQTYSFYQELSTQEFIALSRLGMELRNRRPHEKQIA
;
A
#
# COMPACT_ATOMS: atom_id res chain seq x y z
N MET A 1 -23.29 18.38 1.11
CA MET A 1 -21.87 18.44 0.69
C MET A 1 -21.13 17.37 1.47
N ILE A 2 -20.56 16.39 0.80
CA ILE A 2 -19.74 15.36 1.45
C ILE A 2 -18.36 15.97 1.73
N ILE A 3 -17.94 15.91 2.98
CA ILE A 3 -16.62 16.37 3.42
C ILE A 3 -15.95 15.16 4.06
N TYR A 4 -14.83 14.73 3.49
CA TYR A 4 -13.96 13.76 4.16
C TYR A 4 -12.92 14.51 4.97
N GLN A 5 -12.70 14.07 6.19
CA GLN A 5 -11.68 14.61 7.07
C GLN A 5 -10.73 13.48 7.50
N PRO A 6 -9.42 13.75 7.67
CA PRO A 6 -8.54 12.83 8.36
C PRO A 6 -9.09 12.52 9.76
N ALA A 7 -9.15 11.24 10.10
CA ALA A 7 -9.48 10.77 11.43
C ALA A 7 -8.24 10.13 12.07
N ALA A 8 -8.13 10.23 13.40
CA ALA A 8 -7.07 9.57 14.13
C ALA A 8 -7.37 8.08 14.21
N PHE A 9 -6.41 7.25 13.83
CA PHE A 9 -6.46 5.83 14.17
C PHE A 9 -5.96 5.65 15.60
N HIS A 10 -6.83 5.21 16.49
CA HIS A 10 -6.44 4.82 17.84
C HIS A 10 -6.01 3.36 17.81
N SER A 11 -4.72 3.13 17.51
CA SER A 11 -4.17 1.78 17.38
C SER A 11 -4.23 1.03 18.71
N ASN A 12 -5.01 -0.05 18.74
CA ASN A 12 -4.82 -1.18 19.64
C ASN A 12 -4.63 -2.44 18.79
N GLN A 13 -4.13 -3.53 19.40
CA GLN A 13 -3.78 -4.75 18.65
C GLN A 13 -4.99 -5.32 17.89
N ASP A 14 -6.16 -5.35 18.52
CA ASP A 14 -7.38 -5.86 17.89
C ASP A 14 -7.82 -5.01 16.69
N GLY A 15 -7.75 -3.68 16.82
CA GLY A 15 -8.08 -2.73 15.77
C GLY A 15 -7.11 -2.82 14.58
N LEU A 16 -5.81 -2.99 14.84
CA LEU A 16 -4.82 -3.17 13.78
C LEU A 16 -4.96 -4.53 13.09
N SER A 17 -5.31 -5.58 13.84
CA SER A 17 -5.62 -6.90 13.27
C SER A 17 -6.80 -6.82 12.30
N HIS A 18 -7.91 -6.21 12.75
CA HIS A 18 -9.10 -6.05 11.93
C HIS A 18 -8.82 -5.22 10.68
N LEU A 19 -8.15 -4.08 10.85
CA LEU A 19 -7.74 -3.22 9.75
C LEU A 19 -6.88 -3.97 8.73
N ALA A 20 -5.88 -4.73 9.19
CA ALA A 20 -5.00 -5.46 8.28
C ALA A 20 -5.77 -6.50 7.46
N VAL A 21 -6.76 -7.18 8.06
CA VAL A 21 -7.65 -8.11 7.35
C VAL A 21 -8.52 -7.40 6.31
N GLU A 22 -9.08 -6.23 6.64
CA GLU A 22 -9.84 -5.42 5.68
C GLU A 22 -8.97 -4.95 4.51
N LEU A 23 -7.74 -4.50 4.79
CA LEU A 23 -6.78 -4.04 3.79
C LEU A 23 -6.38 -5.18 2.83
N ILE A 24 -6.09 -6.38 3.32
CA ILE A 24 -5.76 -7.52 2.43
C ILE A 24 -6.95 -7.91 1.56
N ASN A 25 -8.17 -7.89 2.11
CA ASN A 25 -9.37 -8.25 1.36
C ASN A 25 -9.66 -7.22 0.26
N GLY A 26 -9.36 -5.94 0.51
CA GLY A 26 -9.47 -4.88 -0.49
C GLY A 26 -8.40 -4.95 -1.58
N LEU A 27 -7.15 -5.27 -1.23
CA LEU A 27 -6.01 -5.25 -2.16
C LEU A 27 -5.83 -6.55 -2.94
N VAL A 28 -6.10 -7.70 -2.31
CA VAL A 28 -5.94 -9.04 -2.90
C VAL A 28 -7.13 -9.92 -2.50
N PRO A 29 -8.33 -9.69 -3.05
CA PRO A 29 -9.57 -10.36 -2.64
C PRO A 29 -9.57 -11.88 -2.87
N THR A 30 -8.74 -12.37 -3.79
CA THR A 30 -8.59 -13.80 -4.09
C THR A 30 -7.50 -14.48 -3.27
N GLY A 31 -6.84 -13.75 -2.36
CA GLY A 31 -5.74 -14.26 -1.56
C GLY A 31 -6.23 -15.14 -0.40
N LYS A 32 -5.68 -16.34 -0.28
CA LYS A 32 -5.88 -17.20 0.89
C LYS A 32 -4.89 -16.81 1.98
N LEU A 33 -5.38 -16.39 3.14
CA LEU A 33 -4.55 -16.14 4.32
C LEU A 33 -3.92 -17.46 4.81
N LEU A 34 -2.59 -17.46 4.93
CA LEU A 34 -1.80 -18.59 5.44
C LEU A 34 -1.40 -18.39 6.90
N SER A 35 -0.99 -17.17 7.26
CA SER A 35 -0.59 -16.83 8.62
C SER A 35 -0.77 -15.34 8.89
N SER A 36 -1.00 -14.99 10.15
CA SER A 36 -1.06 -13.62 10.64
C SER A 36 -0.38 -13.50 12.00
N ARG A 37 0.42 -12.46 12.19
CA ARG A 37 1.00 -12.06 13.48
C ARG A 37 0.77 -10.57 13.65
N VAL A 38 0.32 -10.16 14.84
CA VAL A 38 0.09 -8.75 15.16
C VAL A 38 0.97 -8.36 16.33
N GLU A 39 1.62 -7.23 16.22
CA GLU A 39 2.44 -6.57 17.23
C GLU A 39 1.77 -5.26 17.67
N ALA A 40 2.47 -4.44 18.47
CA ALA A 40 1.89 -3.22 19.02
C ALA A 40 1.52 -2.18 17.93
N ASP A 41 2.37 -2.04 16.92
CA ASP A 41 2.28 -1.01 15.87
C ASP A 41 2.33 -1.60 14.45
N SER A 42 2.35 -2.92 14.33
CA SER A 42 2.46 -3.62 13.06
C SER A 42 1.65 -4.91 12.98
N ALA A 43 1.25 -5.29 11.78
CA ALA A 43 0.63 -6.56 11.48
C ALA A 43 1.32 -7.19 10.26
N HIS A 44 1.71 -8.44 10.40
CA HIS A 44 2.41 -9.24 9.42
C HIS A 44 1.50 -10.37 8.95
N LEU A 45 1.19 -10.41 7.67
CA LEU A 45 0.31 -11.42 7.10
C LEU A 45 0.98 -12.07 5.90
N MET A 46 0.76 -13.36 5.73
CA MET A 46 1.20 -14.10 4.54
C MET A 46 -0.01 -14.66 3.84
N LEU A 47 -0.14 -14.33 2.56
CA LEU A 47 -1.23 -14.73 1.70
C LEU A 47 -0.69 -15.52 0.51
N GLN A 48 -1.51 -16.42 -0.01
CA GLN A 48 -1.24 -17.12 -1.24
C GLN A 48 -2.40 -16.92 -2.21
N THR A 49 -2.06 -16.45 -3.41
CA THR A 49 -2.96 -16.50 -4.57
C THR A 49 -2.64 -17.74 -5.40
N THR A 50 -3.32 -17.93 -6.53
CA THR A 50 -3.04 -19.04 -7.45
C THR A 50 -1.58 -19.08 -7.92
N SER A 51 -0.90 -17.94 -8.04
CA SER A 51 0.46 -17.88 -8.61
C SER A 51 1.48 -17.10 -7.80
N THR A 52 1.08 -16.45 -6.70
CA THR A 52 1.96 -15.55 -5.97
C THR A 52 1.84 -15.76 -4.46
N LEU A 53 2.99 -15.88 -3.79
CA LEU A 53 3.11 -15.82 -2.34
C LEU A 53 3.37 -14.37 -1.93
N ILE A 54 2.52 -13.83 -1.08
CA ILE A 54 2.49 -12.41 -0.77
C ILE A 54 2.69 -12.22 0.72
N ALA A 55 3.64 -11.37 1.12
CA ALA A 55 3.67 -10.84 2.48
C ALA A 55 3.05 -9.45 2.52
N PHE A 56 2.26 -9.20 3.55
CA PHE A 56 1.71 -7.90 3.90
C PHE A 56 2.32 -7.45 5.22
N GLU A 57 2.90 -6.26 5.19
CA GLU A 57 3.52 -5.60 6.32
C GLU A 57 2.76 -4.29 6.54
N VAL A 58 1.84 -4.27 7.52
CA VAL A 58 0.98 -3.12 7.83
C VAL A 58 1.49 -2.44 9.08
N TYR A 59 1.81 -1.15 8.99
CA TYR A 59 2.30 -0.32 10.08
C TYR A 59 1.31 0.79 10.39
N SER A 60 0.98 0.98 11.68
CA SER A 60 0.19 2.11 12.18
C SER A 60 1.01 3.37 12.46
N ARG A 61 2.20 3.45 11.88
CA ARG A 61 3.15 4.55 12.02
C ARG A 61 3.85 4.83 10.69
N GLU A 62 4.62 5.92 10.67
CA GLU A 62 5.58 6.17 9.61
C GLU A 62 6.61 5.04 9.54
N VAL A 63 6.86 4.55 8.33
CA VAL A 63 7.85 3.53 8.03
C VAL A 63 9.17 4.20 7.70
N GLY A 64 10.17 3.97 8.56
CA GLY A 64 11.51 4.50 8.40
C GLY A 64 12.51 3.50 7.80
N GLU A 65 13.77 3.92 7.73
CA GLU A 65 14.89 3.14 7.20
C GLU A 65 15.13 1.84 7.97
N GLU A 66 14.79 1.81 9.27
CA GLU A 66 15.00 0.65 10.14
C GLU A 66 14.27 -0.61 9.67
N ILE A 67 13.24 -0.46 8.84
CA ILE A 67 12.46 -1.57 8.29
C ILE A 67 13.12 -2.20 7.06
N PHE A 68 14.12 -1.55 6.46
CA PHE A 68 14.73 -2.02 5.21
C PHE A 68 15.39 -3.41 5.36
N GLU A 69 16.12 -3.65 6.44
CA GLU A 69 16.73 -4.97 6.69
C GLU A 69 15.66 -6.06 6.86
N THR A 70 14.55 -5.74 7.54
CA THR A 70 13.40 -6.64 7.72
C THR A 70 12.78 -7.03 6.38
N ILE A 71 12.62 -6.08 5.46
CA ILE A 71 12.10 -6.33 4.11
C ILE A 71 13.01 -7.27 3.32
N LEU A 72 14.34 -7.08 3.39
CA LEU A 72 15.29 -7.96 2.69
C LEU A 72 15.21 -9.40 3.23
N LYS A 73 15.15 -9.55 4.56
CA LYS A 73 14.97 -10.87 5.21
C LYS A 73 13.64 -11.50 4.81
N LEU A 74 12.57 -10.73 4.79
CA LEU A 74 11.24 -11.18 4.40
C LEU A 74 11.21 -11.63 2.93
N ARG A 75 11.89 -10.93 2.03
CA ARG A 75 12.00 -11.33 0.62
C ARG A 75 12.70 -12.68 0.47
N ALA A 76 13.83 -12.86 1.17
CA ALA A 76 14.54 -14.14 1.17
C ALA A 76 13.68 -15.27 1.76
N PHE A 77 12.97 -14.99 2.86
CA PHE A 77 12.04 -15.92 3.49
C PHE A 77 10.90 -16.34 2.55
N LEU A 78 10.27 -15.39 1.85
CA LEU A 78 9.21 -15.68 0.88
C LEU A 78 9.70 -16.57 -0.27
N GLU A 79 10.88 -16.29 -0.83
CA GLU A 79 11.43 -17.12 -1.91
C GLU A 79 11.80 -18.51 -1.41
N ALA A 80 12.33 -18.64 -0.19
CA ALA A 80 12.58 -19.94 0.43
C ALA A 80 11.26 -20.70 0.62
N LYS A 81 10.23 -20.06 1.19
CA LYS A 81 8.90 -20.65 1.39
C LYS A 81 8.25 -21.09 0.09
N ARG A 82 8.33 -20.28 -0.96
CA ARG A 82 7.83 -20.62 -2.30
C ARG A 82 8.49 -21.89 -2.83
N LYS A 83 9.81 -22.01 -2.70
CA LYS A 83 10.57 -23.20 -3.14
C LYS A 83 10.24 -24.43 -2.30
N GLU A 84 10.09 -24.28 -0.98
CA GLU A 84 9.72 -25.38 -0.07
C GLU A 84 8.36 -26.01 -0.41
N GLN A 85 7.40 -25.21 -0.87
CA GLN A 85 6.06 -25.72 -1.20
C GLN A 85 6.04 -26.65 -2.43
N ASN A 86 7.07 -26.62 -3.29
CA ASN A 86 7.15 -27.41 -4.52
C ASN A 86 5.88 -27.33 -5.40
N ASP A 87 5.12 -26.24 -5.31
CA ASP A 87 3.90 -26.01 -6.08
C ASP A 87 4.26 -25.37 -7.44
N PRO A 88 4.04 -26.04 -8.58
CA PRO A 88 4.39 -25.51 -9.89
C PRO A 88 3.52 -24.31 -10.32
N THR A 89 2.38 -24.09 -9.66
CA THR A 89 1.51 -22.95 -9.92
C THR A 89 2.04 -21.66 -9.30
N LEU A 90 2.83 -21.77 -8.23
CA LEU A 90 3.37 -20.66 -7.44
C LEU A 90 4.68 -20.12 -8.04
N LYS A 91 4.55 -19.11 -8.90
CA LYS A 91 5.65 -18.60 -9.74
C LYS A 91 6.39 -17.43 -9.09
N ASP A 92 5.69 -16.60 -8.34
CA ASP A 92 6.18 -15.29 -7.92
C ASP A 92 6.08 -15.08 -6.42
N THR A 93 6.82 -14.08 -5.94
CA THR A 93 6.65 -13.52 -4.59
C THR A 93 6.47 -12.01 -4.64
N SER A 94 5.69 -11.46 -3.71
CA SER A 94 5.48 -10.02 -3.58
C SER A 94 5.41 -9.59 -2.13
N ILE A 95 5.82 -8.35 -1.86
CA ILE A 95 5.71 -7.71 -0.54
C ILE A 95 4.85 -6.47 -0.72
N TYR A 96 3.80 -6.36 0.09
CA TYR A 96 2.94 -5.19 0.19
C TYR A 96 3.29 -4.53 1.51
N LEU A 97 3.85 -3.33 1.43
CA LEU A 97 4.24 -2.54 2.59
C LEU A 97 3.27 -1.38 2.75
N LEU A 98 2.54 -1.36 3.85
CA LEU A 98 1.50 -0.39 4.14
C LEU A 98 1.90 0.42 5.36
N GLY A 99 2.02 1.74 5.22
CA GLY A 99 2.34 2.64 6.33
C GLY A 99 1.40 3.84 6.35
N THR A 100 1.34 4.57 7.46
CA THR A 100 0.62 5.86 7.47
C THR A 100 1.39 6.95 6.71
N ASP A 101 2.72 6.81 6.65
CA ASP A 101 3.63 7.56 5.78
C ASP A 101 4.96 6.79 5.60
N PHE A 102 5.84 7.28 4.74
CA PHE A 102 7.19 6.72 4.53
C PHE A 102 8.24 7.80 4.61
N SER A 103 9.32 7.53 5.35
CA SER A 103 10.42 8.48 5.45
C SER A 103 11.12 8.64 4.10
N HIS A 104 11.64 9.85 3.86
CA HIS A 104 12.37 10.15 2.63
C HIS A 104 13.60 9.24 2.45
N GLU A 105 14.32 8.94 3.53
CA GLU A 105 15.49 8.05 3.47
C GLU A 105 15.11 6.61 3.13
N PHE A 106 13.98 6.12 3.66
CA PHE A 106 13.42 4.83 3.24
C PHE A 106 13.06 4.83 1.75
N LEU A 107 12.34 5.86 1.29
CA LEU A 107 11.93 6.00 -0.10
C LEU A 107 13.10 6.17 -1.08
N LYS A 108 14.29 6.60 -0.66
CA LYS A 108 15.48 6.59 -1.53
C LYS A 108 16.04 5.18 -1.77
N GLN A 109 15.85 4.26 -0.82
CA GLN A 109 16.48 2.94 -0.85
C GLN A 109 15.64 1.88 -1.56
N VAL A 110 14.31 1.96 -1.44
CA VAL A 110 13.37 1.00 -2.05
C VAL A 110 13.30 1.01 -3.59
N PRO A 111 13.29 2.18 -4.30
CA PRO A 111 12.94 2.26 -5.72
C PRO A 111 13.92 1.60 -6.69
N SER A 112 15.19 1.43 -6.31
CA SER A 112 16.24 1.09 -7.28
C SER A 112 16.69 -0.37 -7.26
N ARG A 113 16.32 -1.16 -6.24
CA ARG A 113 16.96 -2.47 -6.01
C ARG A 113 16.02 -3.67 -5.82
N LEU A 114 14.73 -3.47 -5.58
CA LEU A 114 13.86 -4.53 -5.06
C LEU A 114 12.61 -4.74 -5.92
N ILE A 115 12.71 -5.70 -6.85
CA ILE A 115 11.57 -6.16 -7.66
C ILE A 115 10.55 -6.84 -6.75
N GLY A 116 9.27 -6.53 -6.95
CA GLY A 116 8.16 -7.18 -6.24
C GLY A 116 7.87 -6.61 -4.86
N ILE A 117 8.22 -5.35 -4.60
CA ILE A 117 7.76 -4.57 -3.44
C ILE A 117 6.78 -3.52 -3.93
N ARG A 118 5.60 -3.46 -3.29
CA ARG A 118 4.57 -2.45 -3.53
C ARG A 118 4.36 -1.65 -2.26
N LEU A 119 4.43 -0.33 -2.38
CA LEU A 119 4.29 0.59 -1.25
C LEU A 119 2.89 1.21 -1.27
N PHE A 120 2.21 1.22 -0.14
CA PHE A 120 0.93 1.88 0.01
C PHE A 120 0.93 2.76 1.25
N ASP A 121 0.45 4.00 1.11
CA ASP A 121 0.03 4.77 2.27
C ASP A 121 -1.45 4.55 2.57
N TRP A 122 -1.81 4.61 3.84
CA TRP A 122 -3.19 4.50 4.28
C TRP A 122 -3.57 5.54 5.33
N TYR A 123 -4.85 5.94 5.31
CA TYR A 123 -5.39 6.99 6.15
C TYR A 123 -6.82 6.65 6.59
N PHE A 124 -7.14 6.86 7.87
CA PHE A 124 -8.53 6.88 8.31
C PHE A 124 -9.19 8.18 7.88
N ILE A 125 -10.37 8.04 7.30
CA ILE A 125 -11.17 9.14 6.82
C ILE A 125 -12.56 9.04 7.43
N ARG A 126 -13.14 10.19 7.78
CA ARG A 126 -14.52 10.28 8.29
C ARG A 126 -15.35 11.22 7.46
N SER A 127 -16.63 10.91 7.29
CA SER A 127 -17.64 11.82 6.75
C SER A 127 -18.96 11.66 7.52
N GLY A 128 -19.37 12.71 8.25
CA GLY A 128 -20.51 12.61 9.16
C GLY A 128 -20.27 11.55 10.23
N THR A 129 -21.12 10.52 10.27
CA THR A 129 -21.01 9.37 11.19
C THR A 129 -20.34 8.15 10.56
N GLN A 130 -19.87 8.25 9.32
CA GLN A 130 -19.24 7.14 8.60
C GLN A 130 -17.72 7.27 8.65
N GLU A 131 -17.05 6.14 8.83
CA GLU A 131 -15.60 6.01 8.78
C GLU A 131 -15.21 5.06 7.65
N ALA A 132 -14.05 5.31 7.06
CA ALA A 132 -13.47 4.48 6.02
C ALA A 132 -11.95 4.56 6.07
N VAL A 133 -11.30 3.66 5.35
CA VAL A 133 -9.84 3.66 5.18
C VAL A 133 -9.54 3.96 3.72
N MET A 134 -8.80 5.03 3.49
CA MET A 134 -8.25 5.35 2.18
C MET A 134 -6.88 4.71 2.07
N VAL A 135 -6.64 3.98 0.97
CA VAL A 135 -5.35 3.36 0.65
C VAL A 135 -4.90 3.88 -0.71
N ARG A 136 -3.63 4.25 -0.83
CA ARG A 136 -3.05 4.71 -2.10
C ARG A 136 -1.69 4.06 -2.32
N GLU A 137 -1.49 3.55 -3.53
CA GLU A 137 -0.20 3.03 -3.97
C GLU A 137 0.77 4.17 -4.29
N LEU A 138 2.00 4.07 -3.76
CA LEU A 138 3.08 4.98 -4.09
C LEU A 138 3.84 4.42 -5.29
N LYS A 139 3.89 5.21 -6.36
CA LYS A 139 4.78 4.91 -7.50
C LYS A 139 6.21 5.22 -7.09
N THR A 140 7.05 4.19 -7.05
CA THR A 140 8.50 4.38 -6.87
C THR A 140 9.10 4.80 -8.20
N GLU A 141 10.10 5.70 -8.20
CA GLU A 141 10.71 6.25 -9.43
C GLU A 141 11.26 5.17 -10.38
N GLY A 142 11.56 3.97 -9.88
CA GLY A 142 12.01 2.81 -10.64
C GLY A 142 10.98 2.22 -11.62
N ASP A 143 9.68 2.35 -11.33
CA ASP A 143 8.59 1.84 -12.19
C ASP A 143 8.42 2.64 -13.48
N CYS A 144 8.95 3.87 -13.53
CA CYS A 144 8.92 4.71 -14.72
C CYS A 144 9.97 4.33 -15.77
N SER A 145 10.95 3.46 -15.46
CA SER A 145 12.14 3.30 -16.31
C SER A 145 12.18 2.11 -17.28
N LYS A 146 11.15 1.26 -17.38
CA LYS A 146 11.24 0.08 -18.29
C LYS A 146 10.12 -0.18 -19.29
N ARG A 147 9.03 0.60 -19.35
CA ARG A 147 8.01 0.43 -20.43
C ARG A 147 7.25 1.69 -20.90
N ALA A 148 7.77 2.90 -20.67
CA ALA A 148 7.01 4.13 -20.97
C ALA A 148 7.68 5.13 -21.92
N ILE A 149 8.73 4.77 -22.66
CA ILE A 149 9.33 5.66 -23.66
C ILE A 149 8.88 5.34 -25.10
N ASP A 150 8.35 4.15 -25.40
CA ASP A 150 7.97 3.78 -26.78
C ASP A 150 6.45 3.77 -27.09
N SER A 151 5.59 4.34 -26.26
CA SER A 151 4.14 4.41 -26.59
C SER A 151 3.37 5.68 -26.20
N ILE A 152 4.04 6.74 -25.74
CA ILE A 152 3.37 8.03 -25.46
C ILE A 152 3.54 8.99 -26.65
N GLN A 153 3.15 8.51 -27.83
CA GLN A 153 2.62 9.38 -28.88
C GLN A 153 1.39 8.69 -29.43
N LYS A 154 0.22 9.32 -29.21
CA LYS A 154 -1.16 8.91 -29.60
C LYS A 154 -1.95 8.16 -28.52
N ASP A 155 -2.31 8.85 -27.43
CA ASP A 155 -3.72 9.04 -27.03
C ASP A 155 -3.79 9.78 -25.66
N PRO A 156 -4.40 10.98 -25.56
CA PRO A 156 -4.46 11.72 -24.30
C PRO A 156 -5.49 11.17 -23.30
N THR A 157 -6.19 10.08 -23.62
CA THR A 157 -7.32 9.56 -22.83
C THR A 157 -7.01 8.32 -21.98
N ARG A 158 -5.78 7.78 -22.01
CA ARG A 158 -5.50 6.43 -21.47
C ARG A 158 -4.70 6.30 -20.17
N ASN A 159 -4.39 7.39 -19.46
CA ASN A 159 -3.67 7.36 -18.17
C ASN A 159 -4.54 7.70 -16.96
N ARG A 160 -5.78 7.20 -16.91
CA ARG A 160 -6.52 7.10 -15.65
C ARG A 160 -6.03 5.85 -14.92
N LEU A 161 -5.24 6.05 -13.87
CA LEU A 161 -4.96 5.02 -12.86
C LEU A 161 -6.30 4.53 -12.31
N GLN A 162 -6.70 3.35 -12.78
CA GLN A 162 -7.83 2.62 -12.27
C GLN A 162 -7.39 1.89 -11.01
N THR A 163 -7.86 2.37 -9.86
CA THR A 163 -7.91 1.62 -8.61
C THR A 163 -9.29 0.96 -8.56
N TYR A 164 -9.37 -0.36 -8.56
CA TYR A 164 -10.56 -1.16 -8.25
C TYR A 164 -10.19 -2.11 -7.09
N SER A 165 -11.03 -2.44 -6.10
CA SER A 165 -12.46 -2.74 -6.18
C SER A 165 -13.24 -2.52 -4.86
N PHE A 166 -14.26 -1.65 -4.90
CA PHE A 166 -15.63 -1.90 -4.41
C PHE A 166 -16.53 -1.03 -5.30
N TYR A 167 -17.45 -1.64 -6.06
CA TYR A 167 -18.36 -0.91 -6.94
C TYR A 167 -19.49 -0.25 -6.13
N GLN A 168 -19.19 0.94 -5.61
CA GLN A 168 -20.09 2.06 -5.80
C GLN A 168 -19.34 3.02 -6.74
N GLU A 169 -19.89 3.30 -7.91
CA GLU A 169 -19.39 4.42 -8.71
C GLU A 169 -19.50 5.66 -7.82
N LEU A 170 -18.34 6.16 -7.38
CA LEU A 170 -18.28 7.38 -6.59
C LEU A 170 -19.04 8.45 -7.36
N SER A 171 -20.04 9.04 -6.70
CA SER A 171 -20.70 10.21 -7.25
C SER A 171 -19.66 11.29 -7.56
N THR A 172 -19.96 12.18 -8.49
CA THR A 172 -19.06 13.30 -8.82
C THR A 172 -18.67 14.11 -7.56
N GLN A 173 -19.58 14.20 -6.59
CA GLN A 173 -19.33 14.87 -5.31
C GLN A 173 -18.33 14.12 -4.43
N GLU A 174 -18.44 12.79 -4.33
CA GLU A 174 -17.49 11.94 -3.59
C GLU A 174 -16.10 11.97 -4.23
N PHE A 175 -16.05 11.90 -5.56
CA PHE A 175 -14.80 12.01 -6.29
C PHE A 175 -14.07 13.34 -6.03
N ILE A 176 -14.80 14.47 -6.08
CA ILE A 176 -14.25 15.79 -5.76
C ILE A 176 -13.78 15.84 -4.31
N ALA A 177 -14.55 15.29 -3.37
CA ALA A 177 -14.22 15.30 -1.95
C ALA A 177 -12.95 14.48 -1.65
N LEU A 178 -12.84 13.27 -2.22
CA LEU A 178 -11.65 12.41 -2.09
C LEU A 178 -10.42 13.03 -2.77
N SER A 179 -10.59 13.66 -3.93
CA SER A 179 -9.49 14.35 -4.62
C SER A 179 -8.93 15.51 -3.78
N ARG A 180 -9.82 16.31 -3.16
CA ARG A 180 -9.42 17.40 -2.25
C ARG A 180 -8.68 16.87 -1.02
N LEU A 181 -9.19 15.80 -0.41
CA LEU A 181 -8.53 15.16 0.70
C LEU A 181 -7.14 14.64 0.33
N GLY A 182 -7.01 13.97 -0.83
CA GLY A 182 -5.72 13.48 -1.32
C GLY A 182 -4.70 14.59 -1.54
N MET A 183 -5.14 15.76 -2.03
CA MET A 183 -4.30 16.96 -2.15
C MET A 183 -3.89 17.51 -0.78
N GLU A 184 -4.81 17.57 0.18
CA GLU A 184 -4.54 18.03 1.53
C GLU A 184 -3.54 17.12 2.27
N LEU A 185 -3.75 15.80 2.18
CA LEU A 185 -2.84 14.80 2.75
C LEU A 185 -1.44 14.88 2.12
N ARG A 186 -1.35 15.11 0.80
CA ARG A 186 -0.07 15.35 0.12
C ARG A 186 0.64 16.59 0.66
N ASN A 187 -0.10 17.68 0.89
CA ASN A 187 0.46 18.95 1.37
C ASN A 187 0.85 18.90 2.86
N ARG A 188 0.30 17.96 3.63
CA ARG A 188 0.63 17.72 5.04
C ARG A 188 1.91 16.91 5.24
N ARG A 189 2.38 16.18 4.21
CA ARG A 189 3.74 15.67 4.23
C ARG A 189 4.67 16.86 4.43
N PRO A 190 5.66 16.80 5.32
CA PRO A 190 6.58 17.90 5.50
C PRO A 190 7.25 18.16 4.16
N HIS A 191 6.74 19.14 3.41
CA HIS A 191 7.53 19.84 2.42
C HIS A 191 8.72 20.33 3.20
N GLU A 192 9.89 19.80 2.85
CA GLU A 192 11.18 20.35 3.21
C GLU A 192 11.01 21.86 3.34
N LYS A 193 11.23 22.37 4.55
CA LYS A 193 11.66 23.76 4.62
C LYS A 193 12.91 23.79 3.74
N GLN A 194 12.76 24.34 2.53
CA GLN A 194 13.86 24.92 1.80
C GLN A 194 14.43 25.97 2.74
N ILE A 195 15.37 25.56 3.60
CA ILE A 195 16.24 26.46 4.31
C ILE A 195 17.46 26.57 3.41
N ALA A 196 17.56 27.78 2.86
CA ALA A 196 18.69 28.34 2.14
C ALA A 196 20.02 28.16 2.89
#